data_AF-A0A944X1Q2-F1
#
_entry.id   AF-A0A944X1Q2-F1
#
_cell.length_a   1.000
_cell.length_b   1.000
_cell.length_c   1.000
_cell.angle_alpha   90.00
_cell.angle_beta   90.00
_cell.angle_gamma   90.00
#
_symmetry.space_group_name_H-M   'P 1'
#
loop_
_entity.id
_entity.type
_entity.pdbx_description
1 polymer ?
#
loop_
_entity_poly.entity_id
_entity_poly.type
_entity_poly.pdbx_seq_one_letter_code
_entity_poly.pdbx_strand_id
1 'polypeptide(L)'
;MSNNAIIIVSLSTLFAAIPVVIWGFLFLKESKQSKKVLATIFMLGILAAPAMLGIQYVWDIFPKLNLEMLIRSSFENTNLIHILIFILFGMMEEVLKNFAIRAIDKKTVAIKTVNSALRLSILSALGFSFAENIFYMYMLWPSLAIGQFIGVYIFRSIITMCAHMVFSGIYGYYFGISKFAISITKQEELTGETSWSTKFISKLFSKPKAEGFREKTILKGLFIAMGLHAVFNLLLQFNIIIPVVVLITIGYLFLRHLLKRKVGHLVLLTDLSEKKKATMAKKDEEVVIELLAMWFSEKKYVDVIHICERLLERDPDNNVVKLFQAKALDKMDVNSTYRKILRSLFKSKKELSIDQRSIISKHLEDKAQRKLA
;
A
#
# COMPACT_ATOMS: atom_id res chain seq x y z
N MET A 1 -29.54 23.15 24.07
CA MET A 1 -28.62 23.89 23.17
C MET A 1 -29.35 24.09 21.86
N SER A 2 -29.55 25.33 21.41
CA SER A 2 -30.23 25.60 20.14
C SER A 2 -29.56 24.81 19.00
N ASN A 3 -30.36 24.01 18.29
CA ASN A 3 -30.01 23.12 17.18
C ASN A 3 -29.44 23.88 15.97
N ASN A 4 -28.33 24.59 16.13
CA ASN A 4 -27.64 25.11 14.97
C ASN A 4 -26.80 23.98 14.37
N ALA A 5 -27.44 23.19 13.50
CA ALA A 5 -26.82 22.08 12.78
C ALA A 5 -25.49 22.49 12.14
N ILE A 6 -25.39 23.74 11.67
CA ILE A 6 -24.17 24.32 11.08
C ILE A 6 -23.03 24.35 12.11
N ILE A 7 -23.31 24.74 13.35
CA ILE A 7 -22.31 24.77 14.43
C ILE A 7 -21.84 23.34 14.73
N ILE A 8 -22.76 22.38 14.85
CA ILE A 8 -22.42 20.99 15.18
C ILE A 8 -21.58 20.35 14.05
N VAL A 9 -21.96 20.56 12.78
CA VAL A 9 -21.18 20.08 11.63
C VAL A 9 -19.80 20.72 11.60
N SER A 10 -19.71 22.03 11.88
CA SER A 10 -18.43 22.75 11.90
C SER A 10 -17.49 22.23 13.00
N LEU A 11 -18.02 22.00 14.19
CA LEU A 11 -17.26 21.38 15.29
C LEU A 11 -16.85 19.96 14.93
N SER A 12 -17.77 19.12 14.45
CA SER A 12 -17.49 17.75 14.03
C SER A 12 -16.37 17.69 12.98
N THR A 13 -16.38 18.62 12.03
CA THR A 13 -15.32 18.79 11.01
C THR A 13 -13.98 19.15 11.63
N LEU A 14 -13.96 20.11 12.57
CA LEU A 14 -12.73 20.50 13.27
C LEU A 14 -12.14 19.33 14.06
N PHE A 15 -12.96 18.60 14.81
CA PHE A 15 -12.54 17.43 15.58
C PHE A 15 -11.99 16.33 14.67
N ALA A 16 -12.68 16.03 13.56
CA ALA A 16 -12.23 15.02 12.60
C ALA A 16 -10.94 15.42 11.86
N ALA A 17 -10.67 16.73 11.70
CA ALA A 17 -9.48 17.21 10.99
C ALA A 17 -8.18 16.99 11.78
N ILE A 18 -8.20 17.11 13.10
CA ILE A 18 -7.02 16.96 13.97
C ILE A 18 -6.29 15.63 13.73
N PRO A 19 -6.93 14.45 13.87
CA PRO A 19 -6.23 13.18 13.65
C PRO A 19 -5.83 12.96 12.19
N VAL A 20 -6.57 13.49 11.22
CA VAL A 20 -6.18 13.43 9.80
C VAL A 20 -4.86 14.14 9.56
N VAL A 21 -4.65 15.31 10.15
CA VAL A 21 -3.39 16.06 10.03
C VAL A 21 -2.24 15.27 10.67
N ILE A 22 -2.45 14.73 11.87
CA ILE A 22 -1.44 13.93 12.59
C ILE A 22 -1.04 12.69 11.77
N TRP A 23 -2.01 11.89 11.37
CA TRP A 23 -1.76 10.66 10.61
C TRP A 23 -1.22 10.95 9.21
N GLY A 24 -1.77 11.96 8.54
CA GLY A 24 -1.30 12.43 7.24
C GLY A 24 0.18 12.82 7.29
N PHE A 25 0.59 13.57 8.32
CA PHE A 25 2.00 13.90 8.54
C PHE A 25 2.87 12.64 8.74
N LEU A 26 2.45 11.70 9.59
CA LEU A 26 3.21 10.48 9.88
C LEU A 26 3.46 9.61 8.64
N PHE A 27 2.47 9.45 7.76
CA PHE A 27 2.58 8.55 6.60
C PHE A 27 3.05 9.23 5.32
N LEU A 28 2.83 10.55 5.17
CA LEU A 28 3.11 11.27 3.93
C LEU A 28 4.35 12.16 3.97
N LYS A 29 5.01 12.35 5.12
CA LYS A 29 6.23 13.17 5.24
C LYS A 29 7.31 12.82 4.21
N GLU A 30 7.43 11.54 3.85
CA GLU A 30 8.43 11.05 2.88
C GLU A 30 7.88 10.89 1.46
N SER A 31 6.66 11.34 1.20
CA SER A 31 6.03 11.22 -0.11
C SER A 31 6.65 12.18 -1.11
N LYS A 32 7.11 11.67 -2.25
CA LYS A 32 7.58 12.48 -3.40
C LYS A 32 6.45 12.89 -4.35
N GLN A 33 5.19 12.61 -3.99
CA GLN A 33 4.03 12.89 -4.82
C GLN A 33 3.71 14.39 -4.83
N SER A 34 3.13 14.86 -5.94
CA SER A 34 2.67 16.25 -6.01
C SER A 34 1.50 16.49 -5.04
N LYS A 35 1.45 17.69 -4.45
CA LYS A 35 0.35 18.07 -3.53
C LYS A 35 -1.03 17.94 -4.18
N LYS A 36 -1.13 18.20 -5.49
CA LYS A 36 -2.38 18.03 -6.26
C LYS A 36 -2.86 16.58 -6.25
N VAL A 37 -1.98 15.61 -6.54
CA VAL A 37 -2.34 14.18 -6.52
C VAL A 37 -2.77 13.74 -5.12
N LEU A 38 -2.04 14.18 -4.08
CA LEU A 38 -2.39 13.87 -2.69
C LEU A 38 -3.78 14.42 -2.34
N ALA A 39 -4.04 15.69 -2.65
CA ALA A 39 -5.34 16.33 -2.40
C ALA A 39 -6.46 15.62 -3.17
N THR A 40 -6.27 15.27 -4.45
CA THR A 40 -7.28 14.56 -5.23
C THR A 40 -7.61 13.20 -4.63
N ILE A 41 -6.60 12.43 -4.21
CA ILE A 41 -6.82 11.12 -3.57
C ILE A 41 -7.57 11.25 -2.25
N PHE A 42 -7.19 12.22 -1.42
CA PHE A 42 -7.89 12.50 -0.18
C PHE A 42 -9.35 12.86 -0.42
N MET A 43 -9.63 13.74 -1.40
CA MET A 43 -11.00 14.13 -1.77
C MET A 43 -11.81 12.96 -2.35
N LEU A 44 -11.20 12.09 -3.16
CA LEU A 44 -11.88 10.88 -3.64
C LEU A 44 -12.19 9.92 -2.48
N GLY A 45 -11.31 9.84 -1.48
CA GLY A 45 -11.58 9.13 -0.23
C GLY A 45 -12.78 9.71 0.52
N ILE A 46 -12.85 11.04 0.66
CA ILE A 46 -14.00 11.74 1.25
C ILE A 46 -15.28 11.38 0.50
N LEU A 47 -15.26 11.40 -0.84
CA LEU A 47 -16.41 11.09 -1.69
C LEU A 47 -16.86 9.62 -1.63
N ALA A 48 -15.98 8.69 -1.24
CA ALA A 48 -16.34 7.29 -1.12
C ALA A 48 -17.35 7.03 0.02
N ALA A 49 -17.34 7.83 1.09
CA ALA A 49 -18.32 7.72 2.18
C ALA A 49 -19.76 8.12 1.75
N PRO A 50 -20.03 9.32 1.17
CA PRO A 50 -21.36 9.65 0.66
C PRO A 50 -21.75 8.81 -0.56
N ALA A 51 -20.79 8.30 -1.35
CA ALA A 51 -21.11 7.32 -2.40
C ALA A 51 -21.74 6.04 -1.82
N MET A 52 -21.32 5.63 -0.61
CA MET A 52 -21.92 4.50 0.09
C MET A 52 -23.39 4.77 0.46
N LEU A 53 -23.69 5.97 0.97
CA LEU A 53 -25.06 6.42 1.22
C LEU A 53 -25.87 6.50 -0.08
N GLY A 54 -25.26 6.94 -1.17
CA GLY A 54 -25.88 6.94 -2.49
C GLY A 54 -26.29 5.54 -2.96
N ILE A 55 -25.49 4.50 -2.66
CA ILE A 55 -25.86 3.11 -2.97
C ILE A 55 -27.07 2.67 -2.12
N GLN A 56 -27.10 3.01 -0.83
CA GLN A 56 -28.26 2.73 0.03
C GLN A 56 -29.52 3.43 -0.50
N TYR A 57 -29.41 4.69 -0.91
CA TYR A 57 -30.53 5.41 -1.52
C TYR A 57 -31.01 4.77 -2.84
N VAL A 58 -30.11 4.24 -3.67
CA VAL A 58 -30.49 3.47 -4.86
C VAL A 58 -31.25 2.19 -4.48
N TRP A 59 -30.89 1.54 -3.38
CA TRP A 59 -31.64 0.38 -2.87
C TRP A 59 -33.06 0.74 -2.41
N ASP A 60 -33.27 1.95 -1.89
CA ASP A 60 -34.62 2.43 -1.53
C ASP A 60 -35.48 2.64 -2.78
N ILE A 61 -34.91 3.16 -3.87
CA ILE A 61 -35.61 3.34 -5.16
C ILE A 61 -35.85 1.99 -5.84
N PHE A 62 -34.89 1.08 -5.77
CA PHE A 62 -34.96 -0.25 -6.40
C PHE A 62 -34.80 -1.38 -5.36
N PRO A 63 -35.85 -1.68 -4.57
CA PRO A 63 -35.76 -2.68 -3.48
C PRO A 63 -35.31 -4.06 -3.94
N LYS A 64 -35.56 -4.44 -5.20
CA LYS A 64 -35.10 -5.72 -5.77
C LYS A 64 -33.57 -5.86 -5.82
N LEU A 65 -32.84 -4.75 -5.79
CA LEU A 65 -31.37 -4.71 -5.74
C LEU A 65 -30.83 -4.57 -4.31
N ASN A 66 -31.72 -4.42 -3.31
CA ASN A 66 -31.34 -4.21 -1.92
C ASN A 66 -30.78 -5.50 -1.32
N LEU A 67 -29.45 -5.57 -1.24
CA LEU A 67 -28.73 -6.71 -0.69
C LEU A 67 -28.98 -6.89 0.81
N GLU A 68 -29.20 -5.80 1.55
CA GLU A 68 -29.57 -5.88 2.97
C GLU A 68 -30.93 -6.56 3.13
N MET A 69 -31.93 -6.16 2.34
CA MET A 69 -33.25 -6.76 2.36
C MET A 69 -33.20 -8.24 1.93
N LEU A 70 -32.38 -8.58 0.93
CA LEU A 70 -32.16 -9.96 0.51
C LEU A 70 -31.64 -10.80 1.70
N ILE A 71 -30.62 -10.32 2.42
CA ILE A 71 -30.09 -10.98 3.61
C ILE A 71 -31.18 -11.13 4.67
N ARG A 72 -31.90 -10.06 5.01
CA ARG A 72 -32.96 -10.07 6.02
C ARG A 72 -34.10 -11.05 5.70
N SER A 73 -34.43 -11.20 4.42
CA SER A 73 -35.47 -12.14 3.96
C SER A 73 -35.01 -13.59 3.88
N SER A 74 -33.69 -13.83 3.81
CA SER A 74 -33.12 -15.16 3.60
C SER A 74 -32.76 -15.89 4.91
N PHE A 75 -32.70 -15.18 6.04
CA PHE A 75 -32.28 -15.73 7.32
C PHE A 75 -33.24 -15.31 8.43
N GLU A 76 -33.56 -16.23 9.34
CA GLU A 76 -34.42 -15.95 10.51
C GLU A 76 -33.60 -15.53 11.74
N ASN A 77 -32.34 -15.98 11.83
CA ASN A 77 -31.49 -15.69 12.98
C ASN A 77 -31.00 -14.23 12.96
N THR A 78 -31.55 -13.41 13.85
CA THR A 78 -31.23 -11.98 13.99
C THR A 78 -29.73 -11.73 14.14
N ASN A 79 -29.01 -12.54 14.91
CA ASN A 79 -27.56 -12.35 15.09
C ASN A 79 -26.83 -12.59 13.77
N LEU A 80 -27.16 -13.68 13.07
CA LEU A 80 -26.56 -13.99 11.76
C LEU A 80 -26.83 -12.87 10.75
N ILE A 81 -28.05 -12.33 10.72
CA ILE A 81 -28.42 -11.20 9.84
C ILE A 81 -27.51 -9.99 10.11
N HIS A 82 -27.34 -9.58 11.37
CA HIS A 82 -26.46 -8.46 11.71
C HIS A 82 -25.03 -8.73 11.26
N ILE A 83 -24.49 -9.93 11.53
CA ILE A 83 -23.14 -10.32 11.11
C ILE A 83 -22.97 -10.17 9.60
N LEU A 84 -23.89 -10.71 8.81
CA LEU A 84 -23.85 -10.66 7.34
C LEU A 84 -23.96 -9.23 6.81
N ILE A 85 -24.79 -8.40 7.44
CA ILE A 85 -24.94 -6.98 7.09
C ILE A 85 -23.63 -6.21 7.37
N PHE A 86 -23.00 -6.40 8.53
CA PHE A 86 -21.72 -5.76 8.86
C PHE A 86 -20.59 -6.20 7.92
N ILE A 87 -20.57 -7.49 7.54
CA ILE A 87 -19.66 -8.01 6.52
C ILE A 87 -19.90 -7.29 5.19
N LEU A 88 -21.16 -7.21 4.73
CA LEU A 88 -21.53 -6.54 3.48
C LEU A 88 -21.08 -5.08 3.45
N PHE A 89 -21.40 -4.31 4.48
CA PHE A 89 -21.02 -2.89 4.57
C PHE A 89 -19.50 -2.71 4.60
N GLY A 90 -18.78 -3.47 5.46
CA GLY A 90 -17.32 -3.41 5.50
C GLY A 90 -16.65 -3.79 4.18
N MET A 91 -17.22 -4.76 3.45
CA MET A 91 -16.76 -5.14 2.11
C MET A 91 -16.95 -4.00 1.10
N MET A 92 -18.15 -3.41 1.06
CA MET A 92 -18.48 -2.33 0.13
C MET A 92 -17.63 -1.08 0.37
N GLU A 93 -17.38 -0.73 1.63
CA GLU A 93 -16.50 0.39 1.99
C GLU A 93 -15.08 0.21 1.44
N GLU A 94 -14.49 -0.99 1.57
CA GLU A 94 -13.18 -1.26 0.99
C GLU A 94 -13.20 -1.19 -0.53
N VAL A 95 -14.25 -1.68 -1.20
CA VAL A 95 -14.36 -1.55 -2.66
C VAL A 95 -14.38 -0.08 -3.09
N LEU A 96 -15.20 0.75 -2.44
CA LEU A 96 -15.34 2.17 -2.76
C LEU A 96 -14.05 2.96 -2.50
N LYS A 97 -13.42 2.79 -1.34
CA LYS A 97 -12.15 3.46 -1.01
C LYS A 97 -11.05 3.15 -2.01
N ASN A 98 -10.99 1.89 -2.46
CA ASN A 98 -9.95 1.42 -3.35
C ASN A 98 -10.23 1.74 -4.82
N PHE A 99 -11.50 2.02 -5.19
CA PHE A 99 -11.85 2.55 -6.50
C PHE A 99 -11.11 3.87 -6.81
N ALA A 100 -10.94 4.74 -5.80
CA ALA A 100 -10.19 6.00 -5.95
C ALA A 100 -8.76 5.77 -6.48
N ILE A 101 -8.08 4.73 -6.00
CA ILE A 101 -6.72 4.38 -6.41
C ILE A 101 -6.70 3.93 -7.86
N ARG A 102 -7.63 3.05 -8.25
CA ARG A 102 -7.75 2.57 -9.63
C ARG A 102 -8.11 3.71 -10.60
N ALA A 103 -8.96 4.64 -10.18
CA ALA A 103 -9.36 5.77 -11.00
C ALA A 103 -8.19 6.72 -11.29
N ILE A 104 -7.35 7.01 -10.29
CA ILE A 104 -6.19 7.89 -10.45
C ILE A 104 -5.05 7.21 -11.19
N ASP A 105 -4.83 5.92 -10.95
CA ASP A 105 -3.84 5.13 -11.67
C ASP A 105 -4.10 5.06 -13.19
N LYS A 106 -5.37 5.05 -13.61
CA LYS A 106 -5.75 5.11 -15.03
C LYS A 106 -5.48 6.48 -15.66
N LYS A 107 -5.52 7.56 -14.87
CA LYS A 107 -5.44 8.95 -15.36
C LYS A 107 -4.06 9.58 -15.17
N THR A 108 -3.20 9.00 -14.31
CA THR A 108 -1.94 9.61 -13.90
C THR A 108 -0.84 8.57 -13.71
N VAL A 109 0.41 8.99 -13.88
CA VAL A 109 1.60 8.17 -13.59
C VAL A 109 2.04 8.31 -12.12
N ALA A 110 1.09 8.52 -11.21
CA ALA A 110 1.37 8.76 -9.80
C ALA A 110 1.97 7.52 -9.11
N ILE A 111 1.51 6.32 -9.47
CA ILE A 111 1.94 5.08 -8.82
C ILE A 111 3.20 4.55 -9.51
N LYS A 112 4.34 5.04 -9.04
CA LYS A 112 5.67 4.65 -9.55
C LYS A 112 6.33 3.57 -8.72
N THR A 113 5.90 3.32 -7.48
CA THR A 113 6.47 2.29 -6.61
C THR A 113 5.38 1.61 -5.77
N VAL A 114 5.65 0.43 -5.21
CA VAL A 114 4.70 -0.20 -4.27
C VAL A 114 4.43 0.71 -3.07
N ASN A 115 5.47 1.36 -2.53
CA ASN A 115 5.31 2.29 -1.41
C ASN A 115 4.46 3.52 -1.78
N SER A 116 4.49 3.96 -3.04
CA SER A 116 3.59 5.03 -3.50
C SER A 116 2.14 4.56 -3.54
N ALA A 117 1.87 3.36 -4.06
CA ALA A 117 0.53 2.78 -4.05
C ALA A 117 -0.01 2.66 -2.61
N LEU A 118 0.79 2.09 -1.72
CA LEU A 118 0.48 1.92 -0.30
C LEU A 118 0.14 3.27 0.36
N ARG A 119 0.99 4.30 0.20
CA ARG A 119 0.76 5.63 0.78
C ARG A 119 -0.48 6.32 0.22
N LEU A 120 -0.75 6.20 -1.08
CA LEU A 120 -1.96 6.76 -1.68
C LEU A 120 -3.21 6.02 -1.20
N SER A 121 -3.16 4.70 -1.02
CA SER A 121 -4.27 3.94 -0.42
C SER A 121 -4.53 4.33 1.04
N ILE A 122 -3.49 4.55 1.85
CA ILE A 122 -3.62 5.11 3.19
C ILE A 122 -4.30 6.49 3.14
N LEU A 123 -3.92 7.34 2.19
CA LEU A 123 -4.51 8.66 2.06
C LEU A 123 -5.98 8.64 1.64
N SER A 124 -6.36 7.72 0.74
CA SER A 124 -7.77 7.47 0.40
C SER A 124 -8.57 7.05 1.64
N ALA A 125 -8.01 6.13 2.45
CA ALA A 125 -8.62 5.71 3.71
C ALA A 125 -8.74 6.84 4.74
N LEU A 126 -7.74 7.72 4.84
CA LEU A 126 -7.83 8.90 5.69
C LEU A 126 -8.97 9.82 5.26
N GLY A 127 -9.14 10.06 3.97
CA GLY A 127 -10.26 10.83 3.42
C GLY A 127 -11.62 10.21 3.75
N PHE A 128 -11.76 8.89 3.58
CA PHE A 128 -12.98 8.18 3.94
C PHE A 128 -13.27 8.29 5.45
N SER A 129 -12.28 7.99 6.29
CA SER A 129 -12.42 8.04 7.75
C SER A 129 -12.70 9.45 8.27
N PHE A 130 -12.24 10.48 7.57
CA PHE A 130 -12.55 11.88 7.87
C PHE A 130 -14.04 12.15 7.68
N ALA A 131 -14.59 11.82 6.50
CA ALA A 131 -15.99 12.00 6.21
C ALA A 131 -16.89 11.17 7.16
N GLU A 132 -16.49 9.92 7.41
CA GLU A 132 -17.19 9.05 8.34
C GLU A 132 -17.18 9.63 9.77
N ASN A 133 -16.03 10.10 10.26
CA ASN A 133 -15.94 10.70 11.59
C ASN A 133 -16.77 11.98 11.72
N ILE A 134 -16.87 12.81 10.67
CA ILE A 134 -17.77 13.97 10.70
C ILE A 134 -19.21 13.51 10.94
N PHE A 135 -19.65 12.49 10.20
CA PHE A 135 -21.01 11.95 10.31
C PHE A 135 -21.26 11.37 11.71
N TYR A 136 -20.36 10.54 12.23
CA TYR A 136 -20.50 9.98 13.59
C TYR A 136 -20.52 11.05 14.66
N MET A 137 -19.60 12.03 14.62
CA MET A 137 -19.57 13.11 15.62
C MET A 137 -20.83 13.96 15.55
N TYR A 138 -21.33 14.27 14.35
CA TYR A 138 -22.58 14.99 14.16
C TYR A 138 -23.77 14.26 14.78
N MET A 139 -23.89 12.94 14.57
CA MET A 139 -24.99 12.14 15.12
C MET A 139 -24.90 11.95 16.64
N LEU A 140 -23.69 11.88 17.19
CA LEU A 140 -23.47 11.59 18.62
C LEU A 140 -23.47 12.86 19.49
N TRP A 141 -23.23 14.03 18.90
CA TRP A 141 -23.20 15.31 19.61
C TRP A 141 -24.44 15.59 20.47
N PRO A 142 -25.68 15.40 19.97
CA PRO A 142 -26.87 15.68 20.78
C PRO A 142 -27.23 14.57 21.79
N SER A 143 -26.63 13.38 21.67
CA SER A 143 -27.08 12.17 22.38
C SER A 143 -26.16 11.71 23.51
N LEU A 144 -24.88 12.15 23.53
CA LEU A 144 -23.90 11.71 24.51
C LEU A 144 -23.54 12.81 25.52
N ALA A 145 -23.25 12.39 26.75
CA ALA A 145 -22.59 13.26 27.72
C ALA A 145 -21.15 13.58 27.27
N ILE A 146 -20.62 14.74 27.66
CA ILE A 146 -19.30 15.23 27.24
C ILE A 146 -18.19 14.18 27.45
N GLY A 147 -18.17 13.50 28.60
CA GLY A 147 -17.16 12.46 28.89
C GLY A 147 -17.24 11.27 27.94
N GLN A 148 -18.45 10.81 27.61
CA GLN A 148 -18.66 9.72 26.66
C GLN A 148 -18.28 10.14 25.24
N PHE A 149 -18.64 11.37 24.84
CA PHE A 149 -18.26 11.94 23.56
C PHE A 149 -16.75 11.99 23.38
N ILE A 150 -16.00 12.47 24.39
CA ILE A 150 -14.53 12.50 24.37
C ILE A 150 -13.96 11.08 24.24
N GLY A 151 -14.52 10.10 24.96
CA GLY A 151 -14.12 8.69 24.84
C GLY A 151 -14.30 8.14 23.42
N VAL A 152 -15.46 8.37 22.81
CA VAL A 152 -15.74 7.97 21.41
C VAL A 152 -14.81 8.71 20.44
N TYR A 153 -14.59 10.00 20.65
CA TYR A 153 -13.68 10.80 19.84
C TYR A 153 -12.25 10.24 19.83
N ILE A 154 -11.69 9.97 21.01
CA ILE A 154 -10.33 9.41 21.13
C ILE A 154 -10.27 8.03 20.48
N PHE A 155 -11.26 7.17 20.76
CA PHE A 155 -11.32 5.83 20.20
C PHE A 155 -11.34 5.87 18.68
N ARG A 156 -12.23 6.67 18.08
CA ARG A 156 -12.34 6.76 16.62
C ARG A 156 -11.12 7.41 15.97
N SER A 157 -10.56 8.44 16.59
CA SER A 157 -9.38 9.18 16.10
C SER A 157 -8.11 8.32 16.04
N ILE A 158 -7.97 7.39 16.99
CA ILE A 158 -6.77 6.53 17.08
C ILE A 158 -7.06 5.16 16.46
N ILE A 159 -8.07 4.46 16.96
CA ILE A 159 -8.31 3.05 16.63
C ILE A 159 -9.00 2.91 15.27
N THR A 160 -10.17 3.55 15.08
CA THR A 160 -10.93 3.42 13.83
C THR A 160 -10.19 4.00 12.63
N MET A 161 -9.58 5.18 12.75
CA MET A 161 -8.78 5.74 11.67
C MET A 161 -7.55 4.89 11.36
N CYS A 162 -6.85 4.35 12.37
CA CYS A 162 -5.74 3.42 12.14
C CYS A 162 -6.22 2.14 11.43
N ALA A 163 -7.38 1.61 11.80
CA ALA A 163 -8.00 0.46 11.14
C ALA A 163 -8.16 0.69 9.63
N HIS A 164 -8.80 1.79 9.23
CA HIS A 164 -8.97 2.11 7.81
C HIS A 164 -7.63 2.23 7.06
N MET A 165 -6.63 2.89 7.66
CA MET A 165 -5.30 3.01 7.05
C MET A 165 -4.61 1.65 6.91
N VAL A 166 -4.73 0.77 7.90
CA VAL A 166 -4.19 -0.59 7.84
C VAL A 166 -4.84 -1.39 6.72
N PHE A 167 -6.17 -1.43 6.67
CA PHE A 167 -6.89 -2.26 5.70
C PHE A 167 -6.62 -1.80 4.27
N SER A 168 -6.79 -0.50 4.01
CA SER A 168 -6.53 0.03 2.68
C SER A 168 -5.04 0.10 2.35
N GLY A 169 -4.15 0.24 3.35
CA GLY A 169 -2.70 0.14 3.15
C GLY A 169 -2.26 -1.26 2.70
N ILE A 170 -2.85 -2.32 3.26
CA ILE A 170 -2.62 -3.70 2.82
C ILE A 170 -3.09 -3.88 1.37
N TYR A 171 -4.28 -3.39 1.03
CA TYR A 171 -4.73 -3.35 -0.36
C TYR A 171 -3.73 -2.62 -1.25
N GLY A 172 -3.29 -1.43 -0.86
CA GLY A 172 -2.35 -0.59 -1.61
C GLY A 172 -1.01 -1.27 -1.86
N TYR A 173 -0.52 -2.07 -0.91
CA TYR A 173 0.67 -2.89 -1.10
C TYR A 173 0.46 -3.92 -2.23
N TYR A 174 -0.60 -4.72 -2.17
CA TYR A 174 -0.88 -5.73 -3.18
C TYR A 174 -1.20 -5.10 -4.55
N PHE A 175 -1.92 -3.98 -4.57
CA PHE A 175 -2.14 -3.18 -5.77
C PHE A 175 -0.81 -2.71 -6.37
N GLY A 176 0.10 -2.20 -5.55
CA GLY A 176 1.44 -1.81 -5.97
C GLY A 176 2.28 -2.99 -6.52
N ILE A 177 2.21 -4.16 -5.88
CA ILE A 177 2.89 -5.38 -6.38
C ILE A 177 2.30 -5.82 -7.72
N SER A 178 0.99 -5.69 -7.91
CA SER A 178 0.32 -6.07 -9.16
C SER A 178 0.85 -5.30 -10.38
N LYS A 179 1.43 -4.12 -10.18
CA LYS A 179 2.08 -3.33 -11.23
C LYS A 179 3.41 -3.92 -11.71
N PHE A 180 4.07 -4.76 -10.90
CA PHE A 180 5.26 -5.52 -11.29
C PHE A 180 4.91 -6.87 -11.94
N ALA A 181 3.65 -7.10 -12.34
CA ALA A 181 3.20 -8.42 -12.80
C ALA A 181 4.07 -9.01 -13.91
N ILE A 182 4.48 -8.22 -14.90
CA ILE A 182 5.33 -8.71 -16.00
C ILE A 182 6.68 -9.21 -15.46
N SER A 183 7.37 -8.41 -14.65
CA SER A 183 8.68 -8.75 -14.10
C SER A 183 8.59 -9.92 -13.11
N ILE A 184 7.54 -9.96 -12.28
CA ILE A 184 7.32 -11.04 -11.32
C ILE A 184 6.98 -12.34 -12.04
N THR A 185 6.06 -12.33 -13.00
CA THR A 185 5.71 -13.54 -13.75
C THR A 185 6.91 -14.08 -14.53
N LYS A 186 7.69 -13.21 -15.19
CA LYS A 186 8.94 -13.65 -15.86
C LYS A 186 9.91 -14.26 -14.86
N GLN A 187 10.08 -13.65 -13.68
CA GLN A 187 10.92 -14.22 -12.63
C GLN A 187 10.41 -15.58 -12.14
N GLU A 188 9.11 -15.71 -11.87
CA GLU A 188 8.48 -16.96 -11.40
C GLU A 188 8.60 -18.09 -12.44
N GLU A 189 8.56 -17.77 -13.73
CA GLU A 189 8.80 -18.73 -14.80
C GLU A 189 10.25 -19.20 -14.80
N LEU A 190 11.21 -18.29 -14.63
CA LEU A 190 12.65 -18.61 -14.57
C LEU A 190 13.03 -19.42 -13.33
N THR A 191 12.39 -19.17 -12.18
CA THR A 191 12.67 -19.91 -10.93
C THR A 191 11.80 -21.16 -10.76
N GLY A 192 10.89 -21.44 -11.68
CA GLY A 192 9.94 -22.55 -11.57
C GLY A 192 8.83 -22.37 -10.52
N GLU A 193 8.70 -21.18 -9.91
CA GLU A 193 7.76 -20.89 -8.82
C GLU A 193 6.33 -20.53 -9.30
N THR A 194 5.99 -20.78 -10.56
CA THR A 194 4.70 -20.37 -11.13
C THR A 194 3.49 -20.92 -10.36
N SER A 195 2.71 -20.04 -9.73
CA SER A 195 1.58 -20.47 -8.91
C SER A 195 0.42 -21.05 -9.74
N TRP A 196 -0.19 -22.14 -9.25
CA TRP A 196 -1.31 -22.82 -9.90
C TRP A 196 -2.50 -21.88 -10.17
N SER A 197 -2.86 -21.02 -9.20
CA SER A 197 -3.98 -20.10 -9.36
C SER A 197 -3.74 -19.02 -10.43
N THR A 198 -2.50 -18.62 -10.69
CA THR A 198 -2.20 -17.72 -11.82
C THR A 198 -2.49 -18.42 -13.15
N LYS A 199 -2.10 -19.71 -13.28
CA LYS A 199 -2.39 -20.52 -14.48
C LYS A 199 -3.89 -20.72 -14.68
N PHE A 200 -4.63 -20.95 -13.59
CA PHE A 200 -6.09 -21.09 -13.62
C PHE A 200 -6.77 -19.81 -14.11
N ILE A 201 -6.46 -18.65 -13.52
CA ILE A 201 -7.08 -17.37 -13.92
C ILE A 201 -6.72 -17.00 -15.36
N SER A 202 -5.46 -17.18 -15.78
CA SER A 202 -5.08 -16.92 -17.17
C SER A 202 -5.85 -17.79 -18.16
N LYS A 203 -6.10 -19.07 -17.80
CA LYS A 203 -6.86 -20.00 -18.63
C LYS A 203 -8.35 -19.66 -18.64
N LEU A 204 -8.92 -19.30 -17.49
CA LEU A 204 -10.34 -18.97 -17.36
C LEU A 204 -10.73 -17.72 -18.16
N PHE A 205 -9.86 -16.72 -18.23
CA PHE A 205 -10.13 -15.45 -18.93
C PHE A 205 -9.45 -15.33 -20.29
N SER A 206 -8.74 -16.35 -20.76
CA SER A 206 -7.93 -16.31 -22.00
C SER A 206 -6.98 -15.11 -22.07
N LYS A 207 -6.39 -14.74 -20.92
CA LYS A 207 -5.53 -13.56 -20.75
C LYS A 207 -4.07 -13.94 -20.56
N PRO A 208 -3.10 -13.06 -20.90
CA PRO A 208 -1.69 -13.29 -20.61
C PRO A 208 -1.46 -13.60 -19.12
N LYS A 209 -0.52 -14.49 -18.81
CA LYS A 209 -0.20 -14.88 -17.42
C LYS A 209 0.08 -13.69 -16.50
N ALA A 210 0.76 -12.66 -17.01
CA ALA A 210 1.02 -11.43 -16.27
C ALA A 210 -0.28 -10.69 -15.89
N GLU A 211 -1.29 -10.67 -16.78
CA GLU A 211 -2.58 -10.07 -16.44
C GLU A 211 -3.34 -10.92 -15.41
N GLY A 212 -3.29 -12.25 -15.54
CA GLY A 212 -3.83 -13.16 -14.52
C GLY A 212 -3.20 -12.94 -13.14
N PHE A 213 -1.88 -12.78 -13.08
CA PHE A 213 -1.15 -12.45 -11.84
C PHE A 213 -1.59 -11.09 -11.29
N ARG A 214 -1.74 -10.08 -12.16
CA ARG A 214 -2.17 -8.72 -11.77
C ARG A 214 -3.54 -8.76 -11.08
N GLU A 215 -4.54 -9.31 -11.74
CA GLU A 215 -5.91 -9.37 -11.20
C GLU A 215 -5.96 -10.22 -9.92
N LYS A 216 -5.30 -11.38 -9.90
CA LYS A 216 -5.17 -12.22 -8.71
C LYS A 216 -4.60 -11.44 -7.53
N THR A 217 -3.55 -10.67 -7.75
CA THR A 217 -2.86 -9.93 -6.68
C THR A 217 -3.74 -8.79 -6.16
N ILE A 218 -4.41 -8.06 -7.04
CA ILE A 218 -5.37 -7.01 -6.65
C ILE A 218 -6.51 -7.62 -5.83
N LEU A 219 -7.11 -8.70 -6.30
CA LEU A 219 -8.20 -9.40 -5.60
C LEU A 219 -7.75 -9.93 -4.26
N LYS A 220 -6.54 -10.52 -4.17
CA LYS A 220 -5.96 -10.97 -2.90
C LYS A 220 -5.88 -9.84 -1.88
N GLY A 221 -5.37 -8.67 -2.29
CA GLY A 221 -5.30 -7.49 -1.43
C GLY A 221 -6.68 -7.03 -0.97
N LEU A 222 -7.65 -7.01 -1.90
CA LEU A 222 -9.02 -6.61 -1.61
C LEU A 222 -9.70 -7.57 -0.63
N PHE A 223 -9.63 -8.89 -0.84
CA PHE A 223 -10.20 -9.88 0.06
C PHE A 223 -9.61 -9.81 1.47
N ILE A 224 -8.30 -9.59 1.61
CA ILE A 224 -7.68 -9.41 2.92
C ILE A 224 -8.20 -8.14 3.60
N ALA A 225 -8.23 -7.01 2.89
CA ALA A 225 -8.73 -5.76 3.44
C ALA A 225 -10.20 -5.87 3.88
N MET A 226 -11.05 -6.44 3.02
CA MET A 226 -12.45 -6.70 3.28
C MET A 226 -12.65 -7.61 4.50
N GLY A 227 -11.90 -8.70 4.60
CA GLY A 227 -11.99 -9.62 5.73
C GLY A 227 -11.57 -8.96 7.05
N LEU A 228 -10.47 -8.21 7.05
CA LEU A 228 -10.01 -7.48 8.24
C LEU A 228 -11.01 -6.41 8.69
N HIS A 229 -11.60 -5.68 7.74
CA HIS A 229 -12.62 -4.68 8.02
C HIS A 229 -13.90 -5.33 8.58
N ALA A 230 -14.39 -6.38 7.93
CA ALA A 230 -15.56 -7.10 8.40
C ALA A 230 -15.37 -7.63 9.85
N VAL A 231 -14.21 -8.22 10.15
CA VAL A 231 -13.86 -8.67 11.51
C VAL A 231 -13.80 -7.48 12.48
N PHE A 232 -13.21 -6.36 12.08
CA PHE A 232 -13.18 -5.15 12.90
C PHE A 232 -14.59 -4.65 13.25
N ASN A 233 -15.48 -4.54 12.27
CA ASN A 233 -16.87 -4.12 12.47
C ASN A 233 -17.64 -5.10 13.36
N LEU A 234 -17.44 -6.40 13.16
CA LEU A 234 -18.03 -7.46 13.97
C LEU A 234 -17.61 -7.34 15.45
N LEU A 235 -16.31 -7.15 15.70
CA LEU A 235 -15.79 -7.02 17.06
C LEU A 235 -16.31 -5.76 17.75
N LEU A 236 -16.45 -4.65 17.01
CA LEU A 236 -17.08 -3.43 17.52
C LEU A 236 -18.56 -3.63 17.83
N GLN A 237 -19.29 -4.35 16.98
CA GLN A 237 -20.71 -4.64 17.20
C GLN A 237 -20.95 -5.41 18.50
N PHE A 238 -20.05 -6.33 18.85
CA PHE A 238 -20.09 -7.05 20.12
C PHE A 238 -19.40 -6.33 21.28
N ASN A 239 -18.96 -5.08 21.08
CA ASN A 239 -18.27 -4.25 22.07
C ASN A 239 -17.01 -4.93 22.67
N ILE A 240 -16.32 -5.77 21.90
CA ILE A 240 -15.13 -6.50 22.37
C ILE A 240 -13.86 -5.71 22.03
N ILE A 241 -13.55 -4.71 22.86
CA ILE A 241 -12.53 -3.71 22.57
C ILE A 241 -11.09 -4.28 22.55
N ILE A 242 -10.77 -5.25 23.42
CA ILE A 242 -9.40 -5.79 23.53
C ILE A 242 -8.95 -6.47 22.20
N PRO A 243 -9.71 -7.40 21.61
CA PRO A 243 -9.42 -7.95 20.28
C PRO A 243 -9.31 -6.90 19.19
N VAL A 244 -10.12 -5.83 19.23
CA VAL A 244 -10.00 -4.73 18.26
C VAL A 244 -8.62 -4.09 18.34
N VAL A 245 -8.17 -3.73 19.53
CA VAL A 245 -6.85 -3.10 19.74
C VAL A 245 -5.73 -4.03 19.28
N VAL A 246 -5.83 -5.33 19.58
CA VAL A 246 -4.86 -6.35 19.13
C VAL A 246 -4.83 -6.44 17.60
N LEU A 247 -5.99 -6.54 16.95
CA LEU A 247 -6.12 -6.60 15.50
C LEU A 247 -5.43 -5.40 14.82
N ILE A 248 -5.71 -4.19 15.33
CA ILE A 248 -5.14 -2.96 14.77
C ILE A 248 -3.64 -2.85 15.04
N THR A 249 -3.18 -3.27 16.22
CA THR A 249 -1.75 -3.25 16.56
C THR A 249 -0.96 -4.19 15.66
N ILE A 250 -1.42 -5.44 15.50
CA ILE A 250 -0.80 -6.42 14.59
C ILE A 250 -0.83 -5.89 13.16
N GLY A 251 -1.97 -5.36 12.72
CA GLY A 251 -2.13 -4.78 11.39
C GLY A 251 -1.20 -3.60 11.12
N TYR A 252 -1.00 -2.71 12.11
CA TYR A 252 -0.06 -1.59 12.02
C TYR A 252 1.40 -2.07 11.93
N LEU A 253 1.79 -3.04 12.77
CA LEU A 253 3.13 -3.63 12.71
C LEU A 253 3.39 -4.29 11.36
N PHE A 254 2.39 -5.00 10.83
CA PHE A 254 2.44 -5.61 9.50
C PHE A 254 2.57 -4.54 8.41
N LEU A 255 1.78 -3.48 8.44
CA LEU A 255 1.87 -2.37 7.48
C LEU A 255 3.25 -1.68 7.51
N ARG A 256 3.80 -1.46 8.71
CA ARG A 256 5.15 -0.92 8.89
C ARG A 256 6.22 -1.86 8.34
N HIS A 257 6.04 -3.17 8.49
CA HIS A 257 6.90 -4.17 7.87
C HIS A 257 6.83 -4.09 6.34
N LEU A 258 5.64 -3.99 5.74
CA LEU A 258 5.44 -3.86 4.30
C LEU A 258 6.12 -2.60 3.73
N LEU A 259 5.97 -1.46 4.39
CA LEU A 259 6.60 -0.18 3.99
C LEU A 259 8.14 -0.25 3.96
N LYS A 260 8.76 -1.10 4.79
CA LYS A 260 10.22 -1.24 4.89
C LYS A 260 10.82 -2.21 3.87
N ARG A 261 10.01 -2.97 3.13
CA ARG A 261 10.51 -3.96 2.16
C ARG A 261 11.25 -3.29 1.01
N LYS A 262 12.34 -3.91 0.53
CA LYS A 262 13.14 -3.34 -0.56
C LYS A 262 12.37 -3.30 -1.88
N VAL A 263 11.57 -4.33 -2.14
CA VAL A 263 10.61 -4.37 -3.27
C VAL A 263 9.66 -3.15 -3.24
N GLY A 264 9.38 -2.64 -2.03
CA GLY A 264 8.62 -1.42 -1.77
C GLY A 264 9.09 -0.18 -2.55
N HIS A 265 10.40 -0.08 -2.74
CA HIS A 265 11.08 1.09 -3.30
C HIS A 265 11.42 0.96 -4.79
N LEU A 266 11.18 -0.21 -5.40
CA LEU A 266 11.43 -0.39 -6.81
C LEU A 266 10.54 0.54 -7.64
N VAL A 267 11.13 1.14 -8.68
CA VAL A 267 10.43 2.04 -9.60
C VAL A 267 9.88 1.22 -10.76
N LEU A 268 8.56 1.29 -10.93
CA LEU A 268 7.71 0.57 -11.89
C LEU A 268 7.83 1.10 -13.31
N LEU A 269 8.04 2.40 -13.44
CA LEU A 269 8.06 3.14 -14.69
C LEU A 269 9.26 4.06 -14.66
N THR A 270 10.34 3.69 -15.34
CA THR A 270 11.23 4.69 -15.91
C THR A 270 10.54 5.27 -17.13
N ASP A 271 10.59 6.60 -17.25
CA ASP A 271 10.06 7.27 -18.43
C ASP A 271 10.66 6.63 -19.68
N LEU A 272 9.83 6.21 -20.65
CA LEU A 272 10.32 5.55 -21.86
C LEU A 272 11.29 6.46 -22.63
N SER A 273 11.15 7.78 -22.47
CA SER A 273 12.05 8.79 -23.01
C SER A 273 13.43 8.83 -22.33
N GLU A 274 13.54 8.36 -21.08
CA GLU A 274 14.77 8.33 -20.29
C GLU A 274 15.41 6.93 -20.23
N LYS A 275 14.77 5.92 -20.84
CA LYS A 275 15.22 4.54 -20.78
C LYS A 275 16.58 4.39 -21.46
N LYS A 276 17.61 4.04 -20.69
CA LYS A 276 18.93 3.78 -21.26
C LYS A 276 18.88 2.52 -22.11
N LYS A 277 19.47 2.55 -23.30
CA LYS A 277 19.65 1.35 -24.12
C LYS A 277 20.63 0.42 -23.39
N ALA A 278 20.23 -0.84 -23.23
CA ALA A 278 21.12 -1.87 -22.70
C ALA A 278 22.37 -1.98 -23.58
N THR A 279 23.54 -2.04 -22.96
CA THR A 279 24.82 -2.22 -23.68
C THR A 279 25.13 -3.69 -23.96
N MET A 280 24.33 -4.62 -23.42
CA MET A 280 24.50 -6.06 -23.57
C MET A 280 23.60 -6.60 -24.68
N ALA A 281 24.07 -7.60 -25.42
CA ALA A 281 23.23 -8.30 -26.37
C ALA A 281 22.12 -9.05 -25.63
N LYS A 282 20.91 -9.06 -26.20
CA LYS A 282 19.72 -9.64 -25.58
C LYS A 282 19.89 -11.12 -25.20
N LYS A 283 20.60 -11.89 -26.04
CA LYS A 283 20.88 -13.31 -25.78
C LYS A 283 21.75 -13.51 -24.54
N ASP A 284 22.79 -12.69 -24.39
CA ASP A 284 23.68 -12.75 -23.22
C ASP A 284 22.94 -12.33 -21.96
N GLU A 285 22.08 -11.32 -22.07
CA GLU A 285 21.22 -10.88 -20.96
C GLU A 285 20.30 -12.00 -20.48
N GLU A 286 19.66 -12.72 -21.41
CA GLU A 286 18.78 -13.86 -21.10
C GLU A 286 19.54 -14.98 -20.38
N VAL A 287 20.73 -15.35 -20.86
CA VAL A 287 21.58 -16.37 -20.22
C VAL A 287 21.97 -15.95 -18.80
N VAL A 288 22.39 -14.70 -18.60
CA VAL A 288 22.76 -14.23 -17.26
C VAL A 288 21.55 -14.20 -16.32
N ILE A 289 20.37 -13.84 -16.82
CA ILE A 289 19.14 -13.85 -16.04
C ILE A 289 18.73 -15.29 -15.63
N GLU A 290 18.94 -16.29 -16.49
CA GLU A 290 18.73 -17.70 -16.15
C GLU A 290 19.72 -18.18 -15.05
N LEU A 291 21.00 -17.81 -15.16
CA LEU A 291 22.00 -18.10 -14.12
C LEU A 291 21.63 -17.46 -12.78
N LEU A 292 21.15 -16.20 -12.81
CA LEU A 292 20.64 -15.51 -11.62
C LEU A 292 19.47 -16.26 -10.99
N ALA A 293 18.55 -16.79 -11.81
CA ALA A 293 17.41 -17.56 -11.33
C ALA A 293 17.86 -18.84 -10.63
N MET A 294 18.80 -19.58 -11.23
CA MET A 294 19.39 -20.79 -10.65
C MET A 294 20.07 -20.49 -9.30
N TRP A 295 20.96 -19.50 -9.23
CA TRP A 295 21.63 -19.14 -7.98
C TRP A 295 20.66 -18.61 -6.91
N PHE A 296 19.60 -17.91 -7.32
CA PHE A 296 18.57 -17.46 -6.40
C PHE A 296 17.81 -18.65 -5.78
N SER A 297 17.48 -19.67 -6.59
CA SER A 297 16.85 -20.91 -6.15
C SER A 297 17.77 -21.73 -5.22
N GLU A 298 19.07 -21.72 -5.48
CA GLU A 298 20.11 -22.31 -4.62
C GLU A 298 20.39 -21.51 -3.33
N LYS A 299 19.65 -20.42 -3.07
CA LYS A 299 19.81 -19.52 -1.91
C LYS A 299 21.17 -18.81 -1.86
N LYS A 300 21.88 -18.71 -2.98
CA LYS A 300 23.14 -17.94 -3.11
C LYS A 300 22.87 -16.45 -3.26
N TYR A 301 22.20 -15.85 -2.26
CA TYR A 301 21.70 -14.48 -2.34
C TYR A 301 22.79 -13.43 -2.47
N VAL A 302 23.96 -13.66 -1.88
CA VAL A 302 25.11 -12.76 -1.97
C VAL A 302 25.61 -12.64 -3.41
N ASP A 303 25.80 -13.79 -4.07
CA ASP A 303 26.26 -13.84 -5.47
C ASP A 303 25.23 -13.19 -6.40
N VAL A 304 23.94 -13.48 -6.17
CA VAL A 304 22.84 -12.83 -6.90
C VAL A 304 22.90 -11.32 -6.77
N ILE A 305 23.10 -10.77 -5.58
CA ILE A 305 23.18 -9.32 -5.35
C ILE A 305 24.35 -8.72 -6.12
N HIS A 306 25.54 -9.29 -5.99
CA HIS A 306 26.75 -8.77 -6.61
C HIS A 306 26.68 -8.81 -8.14
N ILE A 307 26.08 -9.86 -8.72
CA ILE A 307 25.91 -9.95 -10.17
C ILE A 307 24.82 -8.99 -10.65
N CYS A 308 23.73 -8.84 -9.90
CA CYS A 308 22.73 -7.82 -10.18
C CYS A 308 23.33 -6.41 -10.18
N GLU A 309 24.25 -6.09 -9.27
CA GLU A 309 24.91 -4.77 -9.24
C GLU A 309 25.67 -4.50 -10.53
N ARG A 310 26.51 -5.45 -10.97
CA ARG A 310 27.26 -5.34 -12.24
C ARG A 310 26.35 -5.23 -13.46
N LEU A 311 25.23 -5.94 -13.45
CA LEU A 311 24.24 -5.86 -14.52
C LEU A 311 23.53 -4.51 -14.54
N LEU A 312 23.15 -3.99 -13.36
CA LEU A 312 22.46 -2.70 -13.25
C LEU A 312 23.38 -1.51 -13.54
N GLU A 313 24.70 -1.67 -13.47
CA GLU A 313 25.64 -0.68 -14.00
C GLU A 313 25.57 -0.56 -15.53
N ARG A 314 25.25 -1.67 -16.22
CA ARG A 314 25.17 -1.77 -17.68
C ARG A 314 23.77 -1.52 -18.23
N ASP A 315 22.75 -1.99 -17.51
CA ASP A 315 21.34 -1.77 -17.79
C ASP A 315 20.60 -1.37 -16.50
N PRO A 316 20.66 -0.07 -16.14
CA PRO A 316 20.00 0.44 -14.94
C PRO A 316 18.48 0.32 -14.96
N ASP A 317 17.85 -0.02 -16.09
CA ASP A 317 16.41 -0.08 -16.27
C ASP A 317 15.84 -1.50 -16.28
N ASN A 318 16.69 -2.50 -16.04
CA ASN A 318 16.28 -3.90 -16.00
C ASN A 318 15.44 -4.24 -14.77
N ASN A 319 14.12 -4.20 -14.91
CA ASN A 319 13.19 -4.46 -13.81
C ASN A 319 13.26 -5.90 -13.26
N VAL A 320 13.67 -6.88 -14.08
CA VAL A 320 13.82 -8.28 -13.63
C VAL A 320 15.06 -8.39 -12.74
N VAL A 321 16.19 -7.82 -13.15
CA VAL A 321 17.42 -7.79 -12.34
C VAL A 321 17.21 -7.00 -11.04
N LYS A 322 16.56 -5.82 -11.10
CA LYS A 322 16.16 -5.04 -9.91
C LYS A 322 15.32 -5.87 -8.94
N LEU A 323 14.39 -6.67 -9.47
CA LEU A 323 13.51 -7.52 -8.67
C LEU A 323 14.28 -8.67 -8.02
N PHE A 324 15.19 -9.34 -8.73
CA PHE A 324 16.09 -10.34 -8.16
C PHE A 324 16.93 -9.76 -7.03
N GLN A 325 17.58 -8.61 -7.26
CA GLN A 325 18.38 -7.93 -6.26
C GLN A 325 17.56 -7.59 -5.01
N ALA A 326 16.38 -6.98 -5.19
CA ALA A 326 15.51 -6.60 -4.08
C ALA A 326 15.02 -7.81 -3.27
N LYS A 327 14.62 -8.89 -3.95
CA LYS A 327 14.19 -10.13 -3.28
C LYS A 327 15.35 -10.82 -2.57
N ALA A 328 16.55 -10.83 -3.15
CA ALA A 328 17.74 -11.40 -2.53
C ALA A 328 18.13 -10.62 -1.27
N LEU A 329 18.09 -9.28 -1.31
CA LEU A 329 18.31 -8.42 -0.15
C LEU A 329 17.27 -8.63 0.97
N ASP A 330 16.01 -8.89 0.60
CA ASP A 330 14.94 -9.21 1.55
C ASP A 330 15.13 -10.60 2.19
N LYS A 331 15.61 -11.60 1.42
CA LYS A 331 15.82 -13.00 1.88
C LYS A 331 17.17 -13.24 2.57
N MET A 332 18.14 -12.35 2.41
CA MET A 332 19.46 -12.47 3.03
C MET A 332 19.36 -12.39 4.57
N ASP A 333 20.01 -13.32 5.26
CA ASP A 333 20.06 -13.36 6.73
C ASP A 333 20.47 -12.01 7.33
N VAL A 334 19.78 -11.60 8.40
CA VAL A 334 20.04 -10.36 9.14
C VAL A 334 21.41 -10.40 9.82
N ASN A 335 21.88 -11.59 10.20
CA ASN A 335 23.11 -11.79 10.95
C ASN A 335 24.34 -12.07 10.09
N SER A 336 24.20 -12.18 8.76
CA SER A 336 25.37 -12.42 7.91
C SER A 336 26.34 -11.24 8.00
N THR A 337 27.62 -11.54 8.24
CA THR A 337 28.71 -10.55 8.24
C THR A 337 28.69 -9.72 6.95
N TYR A 338 28.29 -10.35 5.85
CA TYR A 338 28.14 -9.72 4.54
C TYR A 338 27.06 -8.62 4.51
N ARG A 339 25.93 -8.78 5.22
CA ARG A 339 24.92 -7.73 5.33
C ARG A 339 25.43 -6.50 6.09
N LYS A 340 26.28 -6.71 7.10
CA LYS A 340 26.93 -5.63 7.86
C LYS A 340 27.92 -4.87 6.96
N ILE A 341 28.70 -5.58 6.15
CA ILE A 341 29.64 -5.01 5.18
C ILE A 341 28.90 -4.26 4.06
N LEU A 342 27.86 -4.85 3.47
CA LEU A 342 27.04 -4.16 2.47
C LEU A 342 26.42 -2.88 3.06
N ARG A 343 25.89 -2.94 4.30
CA ARG A 343 25.33 -1.75 4.95
C ARG A 343 26.37 -0.65 5.19
N SER A 344 27.61 -0.97 5.58
CA SER A 344 28.66 0.03 5.75
C SER A 344 29.09 0.64 4.41
N LEU A 345 29.20 -0.17 3.35
CA LEU A 345 29.50 0.29 1.99
C LEU A 345 28.37 1.16 1.41
N PHE A 346 27.10 0.82 1.63
CA PHE A 346 25.95 1.56 1.11
C PHE A 346 25.52 2.78 1.93
N LYS A 347 25.93 2.88 3.20
CA LYS A 347 25.78 4.15 3.95
C LYS A 347 26.59 5.26 3.28
N SER A 348 27.77 4.93 2.73
CA SER A 348 28.63 5.90 2.03
C SER A 348 27.97 6.49 0.77
N LYS A 349 27.22 5.69 -0.01
CA LYS A 349 26.70 6.13 -1.32
C LYS A 349 25.47 7.05 -1.22
N LYS A 350 24.80 7.12 -0.07
CA LYS A 350 23.57 7.91 0.13
C LYS A 350 23.78 9.21 0.93
N GLU A 351 24.96 9.42 1.52
CA GLU A 351 25.39 10.67 2.16
C GLU A 351 26.32 11.51 1.26
N LEU A 352 26.56 11.10 0.02
CA LEU A 352 27.33 11.85 -0.98
C LEU A 352 26.48 12.82 -1.81
N SER A 353 25.56 13.53 -1.14
CA SER A 353 24.95 14.73 -1.71
C SER A 353 25.37 15.96 -0.90
N ILE A 354 26.18 16.80 -1.57
CA ILE A 354 26.43 18.23 -1.33
C ILE A 354 27.71 18.61 -0.56
N ASP A 355 28.34 17.78 0.29
CA ASP A 355 29.47 18.28 1.11
C ASP A 355 30.85 17.58 0.97
N GLN A 356 31.05 16.75 -0.05
CA GLN A 356 32.35 16.05 -0.26
C GLN A 356 33.05 16.39 -1.59
N ARG A 357 32.98 17.66 -2.02
CA ARG A 357 33.96 18.19 -2.99
C ARG A 357 35.26 18.67 -2.33
N SER A 358 35.37 18.72 -1.01
CA SER A 358 36.57 19.26 -0.32
C SER A 358 37.58 18.21 0.17
N ILE A 359 37.16 16.97 0.44
CA ILE A 359 38.07 15.95 1.00
C ILE A 359 38.81 15.17 -0.10
N ILE A 360 38.12 14.86 -1.21
CA ILE A 360 38.72 14.14 -2.34
C ILE A 360 39.65 15.08 -3.15
N SER A 361 39.32 16.36 -3.28
CA SER A 361 40.21 17.37 -3.89
C SER A 361 41.48 17.55 -3.06
N LYS A 362 41.35 17.71 -1.73
CA LYS A 362 42.48 17.84 -0.82
C LYS A 362 43.39 16.60 -0.81
N HIS A 363 42.81 15.39 -0.90
CA HIS A 363 43.60 14.16 -0.98
C HIS A 363 44.27 13.94 -2.35
N LEU A 364 43.69 14.48 -3.43
CA LEU A 364 44.29 14.45 -4.76
C LEU A 364 45.37 15.53 -4.93
N GLU A 365 45.23 16.70 -4.30
CA GLU A 365 46.25 17.74 -4.22
C GLU A 365 47.47 17.31 -3.39
N ASP A 366 47.25 16.70 -2.21
CA ASP A 366 48.35 16.14 -1.39
C ASP A 366 49.10 15.03 -2.13
N LYS A 367 48.41 14.24 -2.96
CA LYS A 367 49.02 13.16 -3.75
C LYS A 367 49.73 13.68 -4.99
N ALA A 368 49.34 14.84 -5.52
CA ALA A 368 50.04 15.51 -6.62
C ALA A 368 51.31 16.23 -6.13
N GLN A 369 51.27 16.87 -4.95
CA GLN A 369 52.44 17.52 -4.34
C GLN A 369 53.52 16.51 -3.93
N ARG A 370 53.13 15.32 -3.42
CA ARG A 370 54.07 14.23 -3.11
C ARG A 370 54.70 13.54 -4.32
N LYS A 371 54.26 13.85 -5.54
CA LYS A 371 54.88 13.37 -6.79
C LYS A 371 55.80 14.40 -7.44
N LEU A 372 55.83 15.64 -6.92
CA LEU A 372 56.62 16.75 -7.43
C LEU A 372 57.75 17.17 -6.48
N ALA A 373 57.80 16.60 -5.28
CA ALA A 373 58.94 16.59 -4.37
C ALA A 373 59.57 15.20 -4.40
#